data_AF-A0A9E6DA56-F1
#
_entry.id   AF-A0A9E6DA56-F1
#
_cell.length_a   1.000
_cell.length_b   1.000
_cell.length_c   1.000
_cell.angle_alpha   90.00
_cell.angle_beta   90.00
_cell.angle_gamma   90.00
#
_symmetry.space_group_name_H-M   'P 1'
#
loop_
_entity.id
_entity.type
_entity.pdbx_description
1 polymer ?
#
loop_
_entity_poly.entity_id
_entity_poly.type
_entity_poly.pdbx_seq_one_letter_code
_entity_poly.pdbx_strand_id
1 'polypeptide(L)'
;MTKKYILITLIILSFKCFSQSETKSTQECTINELKATNDFEKGKFVGNFDLIEVEFSSIDDEFEYFFEIYLYVKHSIYLDNETIELQPKKYQCYIYKMDNLIREKFGKDIYNISRKEAKDLYLKSREEKSKIIDLKKYYFQTESQPKFIGNDFLLRDFLKKYFEIINKDKSENNYEFRSFTLFVSSEGMVVNIESNTYILKKDYSKDQIIEKINTMGSFVPAYLFGIKVNSKHHVDLW
;
A
#
# COMPACT_ATOMS: atom_id res chain seq x y z
N MET A 1 -62.53 -11.84 22.68
CA MET A 1 -61.23 -12.51 22.90
C MET A 1 -60.17 -12.00 21.90
N THR A 2 -59.85 -10.71 21.88
CA THR A 2 -59.05 -10.11 20.79
C THR A 2 -58.23 -8.91 21.25
N LYS A 3 -57.61 -8.99 22.44
CA LYS A 3 -56.67 -7.95 22.93
C LYS A 3 -55.30 -8.47 23.36
N LYS A 4 -55.05 -9.79 23.32
CA LYS A 4 -53.75 -10.39 23.71
C LYS A 4 -52.76 -10.63 22.56
N TYR A 5 -53.19 -10.52 21.30
CA TYR A 5 -52.33 -10.81 20.13
C TYR A 5 -51.56 -9.60 19.57
N ILE A 6 -51.90 -8.38 19.99
CA ILE A 6 -51.26 -7.15 19.50
C ILE A 6 -49.92 -6.87 20.24
N LEU A 7 -49.78 -7.35 21.49
CA LEU A 7 -48.57 -7.11 22.28
C LEU A 7 -47.39 -7.99 21.84
N ILE A 8 -47.65 -9.18 21.29
CA ILE A 8 -46.61 -10.14 20.87
C ILE A 8 -46.03 -9.77 19.49
N THR A 9 -46.82 -9.14 18.62
CA THR A 9 -46.36 -8.69 17.30
C THR A 9 -45.43 -7.48 17.35
N LEU A 10 -45.60 -6.60 18.35
CA LEU A 10 -44.72 -5.43 18.56
C LEU A 10 -43.30 -5.80 19.06
N ILE A 11 -43.15 -6.91 19.79
CA ILE A 11 -41.85 -7.37 20.31
C ILE A 11 -41.01 -8.06 19.22
N ILE A 12 -41.64 -8.72 18.25
CA ILE A 12 -40.93 -9.42 17.16
C ILE A 12 -40.41 -8.43 16.10
N LEU A 13 -41.05 -7.27 15.95
CA LEU A 13 -40.63 -6.23 15.00
C LEU A 13 -39.45 -5.39 15.49
N SER A 14 -39.26 -5.22 16.81
CA SER A 14 -38.13 -4.45 17.36
C SER A 14 -36.79 -5.20 17.27
N PHE A 15 -36.79 -6.54 17.24
CA PHE A 15 -35.56 -7.33 17.04
C PHE A 15 -35.04 -7.30 15.59
N LYS A 16 -35.89 -7.01 14.60
CA LYS A 16 -35.47 -6.99 13.19
C LYS A 16 -34.84 -5.66 12.74
N CYS A 17 -35.00 -4.58 13.51
CA CYS A 17 -34.40 -3.29 13.17
C CYS A 17 -32.92 -3.17 13.55
N PHE A 18 -32.41 -3.96 14.51
CA PHE A 18 -31.00 -3.91 14.93
C PHE A 18 -30.09 -4.90 14.18
N SER A 19 -30.65 -5.91 13.50
CA SER A 19 -29.87 -6.97 12.86
C SER A 19 -29.28 -6.60 11.49
N GLN A 20 -29.79 -5.57 10.79
CA GLN A 20 -29.33 -5.27 9.44
C GLN A 20 -28.00 -4.50 9.37
N SER A 21 -27.65 -3.71 10.38
CA SER A 21 -26.37 -2.97 10.43
C SER A 21 -25.20 -3.87 10.86
N GLU A 22 -25.40 -4.70 11.87
CA GLU A 22 -24.37 -5.64 12.35
C GLU A 22 -24.03 -6.70 11.30
N THR A 23 -25.03 -7.27 10.62
CA THR A 23 -24.78 -8.32 9.62
C THR A 23 -23.96 -7.82 8.43
N LYS A 24 -24.22 -6.58 7.96
CA LYS A 24 -23.43 -5.96 6.88
C LYS A 24 -22.00 -5.66 7.32
N SER A 25 -21.81 -5.12 8.52
CA SER A 25 -20.47 -4.84 9.07
C SER A 25 -19.63 -6.11 9.21
N THR A 26 -20.24 -7.21 9.69
CA THR A 26 -19.54 -8.50 9.86
C THR A 26 -19.14 -9.10 8.51
N GLN A 27 -20.04 -9.08 7.51
CA GLN A 27 -19.75 -9.60 6.18
C GLN A 27 -18.63 -8.81 5.46
N GLU A 28 -18.61 -7.48 5.62
CA GLU A 28 -17.55 -6.64 5.05
C GLU A 28 -16.18 -6.89 5.71
N CYS A 29 -16.13 -7.16 7.02
CA CYS A 29 -14.88 -7.53 7.69
C CYS A 29 -14.37 -8.89 7.19
N THR A 30 -15.22 -9.91 7.06
CA THR A 30 -14.80 -11.21 6.51
C THR A 30 -14.17 -11.09 5.12
N ILE A 31 -14.73 -10.25 4.25
CA ILE A 31 -14.17 -10.00 2.90
C ILE A 31 -12.78 -9.38 2.99
N ASN A 32 -12.58 -8.41 3.89
CA ASN A 32 -11.29 -7.72 4.04
C ASN A 32 -10.24 -8.59 4.74
N GLU A 33 -10.63 -9.45 5.69
CA GLU A 33 -9.74 -10.46 6.27
C GLU A 33 -9.29 -11.51 5.24
N LEU A 34 -10.20 -11.94 4.36
CA LEU A 34 -9.86 -12.82 3.24
C LEU A 34 -8.91 -12.12 2.27
N LYS A 35 -9.13 -10.84 1.98
CA LYS A 35 -8.22 -10.02 1.18
C LYS A 35 -6.82 -9.96 1.82
N ALA A 36 -6.74 -9.73 3.13
CA ALA A 36 -5.47 -9.70 3.87
C ALA A 36 -4.72 -11.03 3.75
N THR A 37 -5.43 -12.15 3.95
CA THR A 37 -4.88 -13.49 3.76
C THR A 37 -4.34 -13.70 2.35
N ASN A 38 -5.12 -13.35 1.33
CA ASN A 38 -4.71 -13.50 -0.07
C ASN A 38 -3.50 -12.62 -0.45
N ASP A 39 -3.44 -11.39 0.07
CA ASP A 39 -2.30 -10.49 -0.16
C ASP A 39 -1.05 -11.03 0.54
N PHE A 40 -1.19 -11.54 1.77
CA PHE A 40 -0.12 -12.16 2.53
C PHE A 40 0.47 -13.39 1.84
N GLU A 41 -0.38 -14.29 1.34
CA GLU A 41 0.03 -15.47 0.57
C GLU A 41 0.80 -15.11 -0.71
N LYS A 42 0.47 -13.95 -1.30
CA LYS A 42 1.19 -13.38 -2.46
C LYS A 42 2.47 -12.63 -2.08
N GLY A 43 2.86 -12.63 -0.80
CA GLY A 43 4.06 -11.97 -0.32
C GLY A 43 3.93 -10.45 -0.12
N LYS A 44 2.71 -9.92 -0.09
CA LYS A 44 2.45 -8.51 0.26
C LYS A 44 2.24 -8.39 1.76
N PHE A 45 3.26 -7.91 2.46
CA PHE A 45 3.20 -7.70 3.90
C PHE A 45 3.04 -6.20 4.17
N VAL A 46 1.87 -5.80 4.67
CA VAL A 46 1.56 -4.40 5.00
C VAL A 46 1.32 -4.30 6.50
N GLY A 47 2.29 -3.77 7.24
CA GLY A 47 2.12 -3.41 8.65
C GLY A 47 1.49 -2.02 8.79
N ASN A 48 1.07 -1.66 9.99
CA ASN A 48 0.54 -0.32 10.28
C ASN A 48 1.24 0.24 11.52
N PHE A 49 1.60 1.53 11.47
CA PHE A 49 2.35 2.19 12.53
C PHE A 49 1.63 2.24 13.88
N ASP A 50 0.29 2.36 13.90
CA ASP A 50 -0.48 2.43 15.14
C ASP A 50 -0.41 1.14 15.98
N LEU A 51 0.01 0.02 15.36
CA LEU A 51 0.17 -1.27 16.03
C LEU A 51 1.60 -1.53 16.52
N ILE A 52 2.49 -0.56 16.37
CA ILE A 52 3.89 -0.66 16.77
C ILE A 52 4.08 0.14 18.06
N GLU A 53 4.53 -0.53 19.11
CA GLU A 53 4.88 0.15 20.36
C GLU A 53 6.11 1.04 20.16
N VAL A 54 5.94 2.35 20.36
CA VAL A 54 7.03 3.33 20.29
C VAL A 54 7.49 3.66 21.71
N GLU A 55 8.63 3.11 22.12
CA GLU A 55 9.18 3.29 23.48
C GLU A 55 9.73 4.71 23.78
N PHE A 56 9.80 5.63 22.80
CA PHE A 56 10.49 6.91 22.96
C PHE A 56 9.55 8.11 22.82
N SER A 57 9.64 9.05 23.77
CA SER A 57 8.76 10.20 23.96
C SER A 57 8.92 11.33 22.92
N SER A 58 9.74 11.14 21.89
CA SER A 58 9.88 12.04 20.74
C SER A 58 10.11 11.19 19.51
N ILE A 59 9.19 11.27 18.54
CA ILE A 59 9.33 10.63 17.23
C ILE A 59 10.48 11.36 16.50
N ASP A 60 11.57 10.65 16.24
CA ASP A 60 12.65 11.11 15.36
C ASP A 60 12.26 10.71 13.93
N ASP A 61 11.71 11.65 13.16
CA ASP A 61 11.19 11.38 11.81
C ASP A 61 12.25 10.77 10.88
N GLU A 62 13.53 11.14 11.04
CA GLU A 62 14.62 10.57 10.24
C GLU A 62 14.89 9.11 10.63
N PHE A 63 14.76 8.78 11.91
CA PHE A 63 14.83 7.40 12.38
C PHE A 63 13.62 6.57 11.93
N GLU A 64 12.40 7.10 12.01
CA GLU A 64 11.20 6.35 11.55
C GLU A 64 11.30 6.04 10.05
N TYR A 65 11.70 7.01 9.26
CA TYR A 65 11.96 6.82 7.84
C TYR A 65 13.03 5.71 7.59
N PHE A 66 14.12 5.72 8.36
CA PHE A 66 15.13 4.68 8.29
C PHE A 66 14.58 3.30 8.70
N PHE A 67 13.74 3.25 9.75
CA PHE A 67 13.12 2.04 10.25
C PHE A 67 12.16 1.41 9.22
N GLU A 68 11.36 2.23 8.52
CA GLU A 68 10.51 1.76 7.40
C GLU A 68 11.36 1.08 6.32
N ILE A 69 12.46 1.71 5.91
CA ILE A 69 13.38 1.15 4.91
C ILE A 69 13.98 -0.15 5.44
N TYR A 70 14.46 -0.17 6.68
CA TYR A 70 15.05 -1.37 7.30
C TYR A 70 14.07 -2.55 7.28
N LEU A 71 12.83 -2.31 7.71
CA LEU A 71 11.80 -3.34 7.79
C LEU A 71 11.44 -3.88 6.39
N TYR A 72 11.35 -3.00 5.40
CA TYR A 72 11.11 -3.40 4.02
C TYR A 72 12.30 -4.17 3.42
N VAL A 73 13.53 -3.73 3.68
CA VAL A 73 14.75 -4.44 3.25
C VAL A 73 14.79 -5.84 3.86
N LYS A 74 14.62 -5.96 5.17
CA LYS A 74 14.86 -7.21 5.90
C LYS A 74 13.71 -8.20 5.75
N HIS A 75 12.47 -7.72 5.76
CA HIS A 75 11.27 -8.55 5.85
C HIS A 75 10.27 -8.34 4.71
N SER A 76 10.51 -7.38 3.81
CA SER A 76 9.56 -6.97 2.77
C SER A 76 8.22 -6.47 3.34
N ILE A 77 8.23 -5.98 4.58
CA ILE A 77 7.06 -5.35 5.20
C ILE A 77 7.06 -3.87 4.84
N TYR A 78 5.98 -3.40 4.21
CA TYR A 78 5.71 -1.98 4.04
C TYR A 78 4.89 -1.50 5.23
N LEU A 79 5.25 -0.36 5.80
CA LEU A 79 4.44 0.27 6.83
C LEU A 79 3.47 1.27 6.18
N ASP A 80 2.22 1.14 6.57
CA ASP A 80 1.15 2.11 6.31
C ASP A 80 1.11 3.10 7.47
N ASN A 81 1.16 4.39 7.14
CA ASN A 81 1.26 5.50 8.08
C ASN A 81 -0.12 6.14 8.30
N GLU A 82 -1.16 5.65 7.62
CA GLU A 82 -2.52 6.11 7.84
C GLU A 82 -3.06 5.59 9.18
N THR A 83 -3.53 6.51 10.03
CA THR A 83 -4.13 6.19 11.32
C THR A 83 -5.34 5.28 11.16
N ILE A 84 -5.36 4.16 11.89
CA ILE A 84 -6.39 3.12 11.83
C ILE A 84 -7.78 3.72 12.11
N GLU A 85 -7.88 4.66 13.07
CA GLU A 85 -9.15 5.28 13.44
C GLU A 85 -9.77 6.12 12.32
N LEU A 86 -8.94 6.67 11.41
CA LEU A 86 -9.41 7.43 10.25
C LEU A 86 -9.86 6.52 9.10
N GLN A 87 -9.53 5.23 9.18
CA GLN A 87 -9.91 4.26 8.17
C GLN A 87 -11.35 3.78 8.32
N PRO A 88 -12.05 3.47 7.22
CA PRO A 88 -13.33 2.78 7.29
C PRO A 88 -13.19 1.49 8.12
N LYS A 89 -14.13 1.22 9.04
CA LYS A 89 -14.10 0.02 9.91
C LYS A 89 -13.77 -1.29 9.18
N LYS A 90 -14.29 -1.46 7.96
CA LYS A 90 -14.01 -2.62 7.09
C LYS A 90 -12.52 -2.78 6.74
N TYR A 91 -11.78 -1.68 6.59
CA TYR A 91 -10.34 -1.69 6.31
C TYR A 91 -9.52 -1.89 7.59
N GLN A 92 -10.03 -1.47 8.75
CA GLN A 92 -9.40 -1.81 10.03
C GLN A 92 -9.29 -3.34 10.21
N CYS A 93 -10.32 -4.11 9.82
CA CYS A 93 -10.29 -5.57 9.81
C CYS A 93 -9.17 -6.16 8.92
N TYR A 94 -8.87 -5.53 7.77
CA TYR A 94 -7.71 -5.90 6.95
C TYR A 94 -6.40 -5.69 7.72
N ILE A 95 -6.24 -4.51 8.33
CA ILE A 95 -5.02 -4.12 9.05
C ILE A 95 -4.73 -5.09 10.20
N TYR A 96 -5.70 -5.34 11.09
CA TYR A 96 -5.51 -6.26 12.21
C TYR A 96 -5.23 -7.69 11.75
N LYS A 97 -5.90 -8.17 10.69
CA LYS A 97 -5.65 -9.51 10.16
C LYS A 97 -4.25 -9.64 9.56
N MET A 98 -3.81 -8.65 8.80
CA MET A 98 -2.47 -8.62 8.20
C MET A 98 -1.39 -8.57 9.28
N ASP A 99 -1.55 -7.73 10.31
CA ASP A 99 -0.58 -7.64 11.41
C ASP A 99 -0.42 -8.98 12.16
N ASN A 100 -1.53 -9.66 12.45
CA ASN A 100 -1.50 -10.99 13.05
C ASN A 100 -0.72 -11.99 12.19
N LEU A 101 -0.98 -12.02 10.88
CA LEU A 101 -0.27 -12.92 9.95
C LEU A 101 1.24 -12.60 9.88
N ILE A 102 1.61 -11.31 9.90
CA ILE A 102 3.01 -10.86 9.94
C ILE A 102 3.69 -11.36 11.22
N ARG A 103 3.08 -11.14 12.38
CA ARG A 103 3.60 -11.59 13.68
C ARG A 103 3.66 -13.10 13.82
N GLU A 104 2.70 -13.84 13.27
CA GLU A 104 2.75 -15.30 13.21
C GLU A 104 3.94 -15.80 12.39
N LYS A 105 4.25 -15.15 11.26
CA LYS A 105 5.32 -15.56 10.35
C LYS A 105 6.72 -15.16 10.79
N PHE A 106 6.88 -13.95 11.31
CA PHE A 106 8.20 -13.39 11.64
C PHE A 106 8.50 -13.34 13.14
N GLY A 107 7.50 -13.64 13.99
CA GLY A 107 7.60 -13.59 15.43
C GLY A 107 6.78 -12.44 16.03
N LYS A 108 6.21 -12.67 17.22
CA LYS A 108 5.32 -11.71 17.89
C LYS A 108 5.97 -10.34 18.13
N ASP A 109 7.27 -10.34 18.40
CA ASP A 109 8.07 -9.15 18.72
C ASP A 109 8.82 -8.58 17.51
N ILE A 110 8.43 -8.95 16.28
CA ILE A 110 9.14 -8.58 15.05
C ILE A 110 9.44 -7.08 14.96
N TYR A 111 8.47 -6.23 15.27
CA TYR A 111 8.68 -4.78 15.21
C TYR A 111 9.65 -4.29 16.28
N ASN A 112 9.54 -4.78 17.51
CA ASN A 112 10.42 -4.38 18.61
C ASN A 112 11.87 -4.83 18.38
N ILE A 113 12.07 -6.05 17.89
CA ILE A 113 13.40 -6.56 17.52
C ILE A 113 13.97 -5.74 16.35
N SER A 114 13.19 -5.58 15.27
CA SER A 114 13.63 -4.84 14.08
C SER A 114 13.97 -3.39 14.40
N ARG A 115 13.21 -2.75 15.30
CA ARG A 115 13.43 -1.36 15.69
C ARG A 115 14.73 -1.18 16.48
N LYS A 116 15.08 -2.13 17.36
CA LYS A 116 16.37 -2.13 18.08
C LYS A 116 17.54 -2.30 17.11
N GLU A 117 17.45 -3.27 16.20
CA GLU A 117 18.47 -3.49 15.17
C GLU A 117 18.62 -2.28 14.24
N ALA A 118 17.50 -1.69 13.81
CA ALA A 118 17.50 -0.48 12.99
C ALA A 118 18.18 0.68 13.74
N LYS A 119 17.92 0.85 15.04
CA LYS A 119 18.55 1.90 15.84
C LYS A 119 20.06 1.75 15.91
N ASP A 120 20.56 0.53 16.10
CA ASP A 120 22.00 0.25 16.14
C ASP A 120 22.69 0.58 14.80
N LEU A 121 22.00 0.33 13.68
CA LEU A 121 22.46 0.67 12.34
C LEU A 121 22.30 2.16 12.01
N TYR A 122 21.26 2.80 12.52
CA TYR A 122 20.99 4.22 12.31
C TYR A 122 22.10 5.12 12.85
N LEU A 123 22.81 4.67 13.89
CA LEU A 123 23.96 5.36 14.46
C LEU A 123 25.26 5.17 13.65
N LYS A 124 25.25 4.34 12.60
CA LYS A 124 26.43 4.10 11.74
C LYS A 124 26.54 5.14 10.62
N SER A 125 27.67 5.11 9.91
CA SER A 125 27.90 5.98 8.76
C SER A 125 26.90 5.68 7.63
N ARG A 126 26.70 6.66 6.75
CA ARG A 126 25.84 6.52 5.55
C ARG A 126 26.28 5.34 4.66
N GLU A 127 27.57 5.11 4.54
CA GLU A 127 28.12 3.96 3.82
C GLU A 127 27.70 2.63 4.45
N GLU A 128 27.79 2.49 5.77
CA GLU A 128 27.33 1.28 6.46
C GLU A 128 25.83 1.07 6.31
N LYS A 129 25.03 2.15 6.39
CA LYS A 129 23.58 2.07 6.13
C LYS A 129 23.30 1.58 4.71
N SER A 130 24.05 2.04 3.71
CA SER A 130 23.83 1.65 2.31
C SER A 130 24.01 0.14 2.06
N LYS A 131 24.80 -0.56 2.90
CA LYS A 131 25.08 -1.99 2.74
C LYS A 131 23.88 -2.89 2.98
N ILE A 132 22.85 -2.40 3.69
CA ILE A 132 21.64 -3.21 3.91
C ILE A 132 20.76 -3.24 2.66
N ILE A 133 20.88 -2.25 1.77
CA ILE A 133 19.97 -2.08 0.65
C ILE A 133 20.05 -3.27 -0.32
N ASP A 134 18.90 -3.87 -0.59
CA ASP A 134 18.75 -4.89 -1.62
C ASP A 134 18.40 -4.23 -2.95
N LEU A 135 19.37 -4.18 -3.87
CA LEU A 135 19.21 -3.59 -5.21
C LEU A 135 18.28 -4.39 -6.14
N LYS A 136 17.74 -5.54 -5.71
CA LYS A 136 16.71 -6.27 -6.46
C LYS A 136 15.29 -5.79 -6.12
N LYS A 137 15.11 -5.09 -5.00
CA LYS A 137 13.82 -4.58 -4.53
C LYS A 137 13.46 -3.24 -5.17
N TYR A 138 12.17 -2.91 -5.12
CA TYR A 138 11.62 -1.63 -5.57
C TYR A 138 11.09 -0.84 -4.38
N TYR A 139 11.74 0.29 -4.11
CA TYR A 139 11.46 1.13 -2.95
C TYR A 139 10.41 2.18 -3.26
N PHE A 140 9.52 2.40 -2.29
CA PHE A 140 8.54 3.48 -2.35
C PHE A 140 9.07 4.70 -1.59
N GLN A 141 9.43 4.48 -0.33
CA GLN A 141 10.19 5.41 0.49
C GLN A 141 11.62 5.54 -0.04
N THR A 142 11.96 6.71 -0.58
CA THR A 142 13.29 7.05 -1.10
C THR A 142 13.65 8.48 -0.70
N GLU A 143 14.94 8.79 -0.52
CA GLU A 143 15.39 10.12 -0.08
C GLU A 143 15.17 11.15 -1.20
N SER A 144 15.12 10.66 -2.44
CA SER A 144 14.76 11.42 -3.62
C SER A 144 13.84 10.57 -4.50
N GLN A 145 12.66 11.09 -4.83
CA GLN A 145 11.74 10.41 -5.72
C GLN A 145 12.28 10.36 -7.16
N PRO A 146 12.00 9.28 -7.91
CA PRO A 146 12.36 9.21 -9.31
C PRO A 146 11.59 10.27 -10.11
N LYS A 147 12.25 10.93 -11.06
CA LYS A 147 11.66 12.03 -11.85
C LYS A 147 11.84 11.82 -13.34
N PHE A 148 10.77 11.91 -14.12
CA PHE A 148 10.81 11.69 -15.56
C PHE A 148 11.43 12.89 -16.30
N ILE A 149 12.35 12.62 -17.23
CA ILE A 149 13.06 13.59 -18.08
C ILE A 149 12.49 13.52 -19.50
N GLY A 150 11.18 13.73 -19.63
CA GLY A 150 10.50 13.64 -20.93
C GLY A 150 9.15 14.35 -20.99
N ASN A 151 8.85 15.19 -19.97
CA ASN A 151 7.56 15.85 -19.70
C ASN A 151 6.50 14.91 -19.08
N ASP A 152 6.20 15.12 -17.80
CA ASP A 152 5.21 14.34 -17.03
C ASP A 152 3.81 14.39 -17.65
N PHE A 153 3.44 15.49 -18.30
CA PHE A 153 2.15 15.63 -18.98
C PHE A 153 2.05 14.66 -20.17
N LEU A 154 3.11 14.53 -20.97
CA LEU A 154 3.14 13.59 -22.09
C LEU A 154 3.07 12.14 -21.61
N LEU A 155 3.74 11.81 -20.51
CA LEU A 155 3.66 10.49 -19.89
C LEU A 155 2.22 10.17 -19.43
N ARG A 156 1.55 11.12 -18.77
CA ARG A 156 0.15 10.97 -18.32
C ARG A 156 -0.80 10.76 -19.49
N ASP A 157 -0.73 11.60 -20.52
CA ASP A 157 -1.57 11.49 -21.71
C ASP A 157 -1.34 10.19 -22.47
N PHE A 158 -0.07 9.78 -22.55
CA PHE A 158 0.30 8.49 -23.12
C PHE A 158 -0.39 7.36 -22.35
N LEU A 159 -0.26 7.28 -21.03
CA LEU A 159 -0.91 6.25 -20.23
C LEU A 159 -2.45 6.26 -20.38
N LYS A 160 -3.09 7.44 -20.36
CA LYS A 160 -4.54 7.58 -20.60
C LYS A 160 -4.99 7.06 -21.97
N LYS A 161 -4.13 7.12 -22.99
CA LYS A 161 -4.43 6.65 -24.35
C LYS A 161 -4.48 5.12 -24.43
N TYR A 162 -3.61 4.41 -23.73
CA TYR A 162 -3.43 2.95 -23.89
C TYR A 162 -4.18 2.10 -22.86
N PHE A 163 -4.67 2.71 -21.78
CA PHE A 163 -5.39 2.03 -20.74
C PHE A 163 -6.84 2.52 -20.63
N GLU A 164 -7.70 1.68 -20.04
CA GLU A 164 -9.09 2.01 -19.75
C GLU A 164 -9.45 1.68 -18.31
N ILE A 165 -10.45 2.36 -17.76
CA ILE A 165 -10.85 2.23 -16.35
C ILE A 165 -11.61 0.92 -16.16
N ILE A 166 -11.26 0.14 -15.14
CA ILE A 166 -11.83 -1.19 -14.84
C ILE A 166 -13.33 -1.11 -14.49
N ASN A 167 -13.77 -0.05 -13.81
CA ASN A 167 -15.16 0.11 -13.38
C ASN A 167 -15.67 1.55 -13.63
N LYS A 168 -16.29 1.79 -14.79
CA LYS A 168 -16.82 3.12 -15.15
C LYS A 168 -18.00 3.56 -14.26
N ASP A 169 -18.80 2.62 -13.75
CA ASP A 169 -20.05 2.94 -13.02
C ASP A 169 -19.85 3.45 -11.58
N LYS A 170 -18.64 3.35 -11.01
CA LYS A 170 -18.30 3.97 -9.71
C LYS A 170 -17.76 5.39 -9.83
N SER A 171 -17.63 5.91 -11.05
CA SER A 171 -16.87 7.13 -11.33
C SER A 171 -17.61 8.45 -11.08
N GLU A 172 -18.93 8.42 -10.82
CA GLU A 172 -19.71 9.65 -10.63
C GLU A 172 -19.62 10.22 -9.20
N ASN A 173 -19.19 9.43 -8.19
CA ASN A 173 -19.13 9.89 -6.79
C ASN A 173 -17.84 9.53 -6.03
N ASN A 174 -16.94 8.72 -6.61
CA ASN A 174 -15.68 8.39 -5.96
C ASN A 174 -14.53 9.16 -6.61
N TYR A 175 -13.96 10.10 -5.86
CA TYR A 175 -12.61 10.66 -6.07
C TYR A 175 -11.53 9.58 -5.85
N GLU A 176 -11.72 8.37 -6.39
CA GLU A 176 -10.71 7.32 -6.35
C GLU A 176 -9.46 7.85 -7.07
N PHE A 177 -8.37 8.00 -6.33
CA PHE A 177 -7.06 8.42 -6.81
C PHE A 177 -6.66 7.50 -7.98
N ARG A 178 -6.82 8.00 -9.20
CA ARG A 178 -6.53 7.27 -10.44
C ARG A 178 -5.04 7.36 -10.70
N SER A 179 -4.33 6.26 -10.54
CA SER A 179 -2.88 6.26 -10.72
C SER A 179 -2.35 4.99 -11.36
N PHE A 180 -1.15 5.16 -11.91
CA PHE A 180 -0.25 4.08 -12.30
C PHE A 180 0.93 4.05 -11.33
N THR A 181 1.40 2.85 -11.02
CA THR A 181 2.69 2.62 -10.38
C THR A 181 3.66 2.15 -11.45
N LEU A 182 4.64 2.99 -11.78
CA LEU A 182 5.77 2.63 -12.64
C LEU A 182 6.90 2.06 -11.79
N PHE A 183 7.48 0.95 -12.23
CA PHE A 183 8.66 0.36 -11.62
C PHE A 183 9.87 0.83 -12.42
N VAL A 184 10.68 1.68 -11.79
CA VAL A 184 11.81 2.36 -12.40
C VAL A 184 13.10 1.70 -11.89
N SER A 185 13.96 1.26 -12.79
CA SER A 185 15.25 0.66 -12.44
C SER A 185 16.25 1.70 -11.95
N SER A 186 17.35 1.25 -11.34
CA SER A 186 18.44 2.11 -10.86
C SER A 186 19.16 2.88 -11.99
N GLU A 187 18.98 2.44 -13.23
CA GLU A 187 19.44 3.08 -14.46
C GLU A 187 18.44 4.12 -15.01
N GLY A 188 17.26 4.23 -14.39
CA GLY A 188 16.24 5.20 -14.79
C GLY A 188 15.27 4.69 -15.87
N MET A 189 15.18 3.38 -16.09
CA MET A 189 14.29 2.78 -17.11
C MET A 189 13.03 2.22 -16.47
N VAL A 190 11.88 2.39 -17.12
CA VAL A 190 10.65 1.70 -16.70
C VAL A 190 10.77 0.23 -17.10
N VAL A 191 10.48 -0.68 -16.17
CA VAL A 191 10.52 -2.13 -16.44
C VAL A 191 9.20 -2.84 -16.15
N ASN A 192 8.30 -2.19 -15.41
CA ASN A 192 6.98 -2.72 -15.12
C ASN A 192 5.99 -1.57 -14.84
N ILE A 193 4.71 -1.84 -15.04
CA ILE A 193 3.60 -0.89 -14.86
C ILE A 193 2.46 -1.62 -14.15
N GLU A 194 1.96 -1.09 -13.06
CA GLU A 194 0.80 -1.64 -12.36
C GLU A 194 -0.27 -0.58 -12.15
N SER A 195 -1.53 -1.00 -12.21
CA SER A 195 -2.65 -0.18 -11.77
C SER A 195 -3.74 -1.09 -11.25
N ASN A 196 -4.40 -0.62 -10.20
CA ASN A 196 -5.59 -1.19 -9.59
C ASN A 196 -6.89 -0.55 -10.12
N THR A 197 -6.78 0.54 -10.89
CA THR A 197 -7.91 1.30 -11.45
C THR A 197 -8.00 1.19 -12.97
N TYR A 198 -6.90 0.86 -13.64
CA TYR A 198 -6.81 0.74 -15.09
C TYR A 198 -6.43 -0.66 -15.55
N ILE A 199 -7.03 -1.08 -16.67
CA ILE A 199 -6.65 -2.27 -17.43
C ILE A 199 -6.15 -1.85 -18.82
N LEU A 200 -5.23 -2.65 -19.35
CA LEU A 200 -4.68 -2.47 -20.68
C LEU A 200 -5.76 -2.72 -21.75
N LYS A 201 -5.87 -1.82 -22.73
CA LYS A 201 -6.78 -2.02 -23.87
C LYS A 201 -6.36 -3.25 -24.69
N LYS A 202 -7.34 -3.96 -25.22
CA LYS A 202 -7.22 -5.32 -25.81
C LYS A 202 -6.17 -5.49 -26.92
N ASP A 203 -5.77 -4.41 -27.59
CA ASP A 203 -4.89 -4.45 -28.76
C ASP A 203 -3.43 -4.05 -28.47
N TYR A 204 -3.09 -3.85 -27.20
CA TYR A 204 -1.75 -3.42 -26.81
C TYR A 204 -1.10 -4.44 -25.89
N SER A 205 0.23 -4.59 -26.02
CA SER A 205 1.02 -5.33 -25.04
C SER A 205 1.67 -4.37 -24.04
N LYS A 206 1.87 -4.88 -22.82
CA LYS A 206 2.53 -4.13 -21.75
C LYS A 206 3.99 -3.80 -22.12
N ASP A 207 4.68 -4.74 -22.75
CA ASP A 207 6.08 -4.59 -23.14
C ASP A 207 6.25 -3.50 -24.20
N GLN A 208 5.35 -3.42 -25.19
CA GLN A 208 5.35 -2.36 -26.20
C GLN A 208 5.15 -0.97 -25.57
N ILE A 209 4.30 -0.87 -24.56
CA ILE A 209 4.04 0.38 -23.84
C ILE A 209 5.27 0.79 -23.03
N ILE A 210 5.90 -0.16 -22.33
CA ILE A 210 7.11 0.09 -21.55
C ILE A 210 8.25 0.54 -22.47
N GLU A 211 8.48 -0.17 -23.58
CA GLU A 211 9.47 0.21 -24.58
C GLU A 211 9.20 1.64 -25.07
N LYS A 212 7.94 1.96 -25.39
CA LYS A 212 7.59 3.29 -25.89
C LYS A 212 7.83 4.39 -24.85
N ILE A 213 7.47 4.19 -23.59
CA ILE A 213 7.76 5.14 -22.49
C ILE A 213 9.27 5.40 -22.42
N ASN A 214 10.07 4.35 -22.48
CA ASN A 214 11.53 4.44 -22.44
C ASN A 214 12.14 5.13 -23.67
N THR A 215 11.44 5.16 -24.83
CA THR A 215 11.84 6.00 -25.98
C THR A 215 11.46 7.47 -25.84
N MET A 216 10.45 7.80 -25.02
CA MET A 216 10.01 9.18 -24.78
C MET A 216 10.94 9.94 -23.83
N GLY A 217 11.65 9.22 -22.96
CA GLY A 217 12.60 9.78 -22.01
C GLY A 217 13.07 8.73 -21.01
N SER A 218 13.87 9.17 -20.04
CA SER A 218 14.33 8.35 -18.91
C SER A 218 13.95 9.00 -17.59
N PHE A 219 14.13 8.27 -16.49
CA PHE A 219 14.00 8.82 -15.15
C PHE A 219 15.37 9.19 -14.57
N VAL A 220 15.44 10.31 -13.84
CA VAL A 220 16.45 10.45 -12.78
C VAL A 220 16.13 9.37 -11.75
N PRO A 221 17.06 8.46 -11.42
CA PRO A 221 16.81 7.37 -10.49
C PRO A 221 16.61 7.91 -9.07
N ALA A 222 15.96 7.10 -8.24
CA ALA A 222 15.84 7.37 -6.82
C ALA A 222 17.12 6.98 -6.07
N TYR A 223 17.30 7.56 -4.89
CA TYR A 223 18.46 7.30 -4.03
C TYR A 223 18.02 6.90 -2.63
N LEU A 224 18.80 5.99 -2.05
CA LEU A 224 18.76 5.64 -0.62
C LEU A 224 20.20 5.60 -0.12
N PHE A 225 20.50 6.36 0.93
CA PHE A 225 21.82 6.43 1.54
C PHE A 225 22.95 6.71 0.53
N GLY A 226 22.64 7.47 -0.52
CA GLY A 226 23.61 7.93 -1.52
C GLY A 226 23.85 6.96 -2.67
N ILE A 227 23.19 5.81 -2.69
CA ILE A 227 23.24 4.86 -3.82
C ILE A 227 21.95 4.89 -4.63
N LYS A 228 22.05 4.65 -5.93
CA LYS A 228 20.89 4.52 -6.83
C LYS A 228 20.15 3.22 -6.52
N VAL A 229 18.82 3.27 -6.51
CA VAL A 229 17.97 2.10 -6.24
C VAL A 229 16.85 1.98 -7.27
N ASN A 230 16.30 0.77 -7.43
CA ASN A 230 15.04 0.65 -8.15
C ASN A 230 13.91 1.21 -7.30
N SER A 231 12.95 1.86 -7.92
CA SER A 231 11.92 2.61 -7.21
C SER A 231 10.55 2.47 -7.85
N LYS A 232 9.53 2.77 -7.08
CA LYS A 232 8.16 2.90 -7.55
C LYS A 232 7.86 4.39 -7.74
N HIS A 233 7.28 4.74 -8.88
CA HIS A 233 6.86 6.10 -9.21
C HIS A 233 5.35 6.12 -9.45
N HIS A 234 4.62 6.96 -8.71
CA HIS A 234 3.20 7.16 -8.97
C HIS A 234 2.97 8.23 -10.02
N VAL A 235 2.21 7.85 -11.04
CA VAL A 235 1.69 8.78 -12.04
C VAL A 235 0.20 8.92 -11.82
N ASP A 236 -0.20 10.04 -11.22
CA ASP A 236 -1.61 10.35 -11.05
C ASP A 236 -2.23 10.94 -12.32
N LEU A 237 -3.48 10.57 -12.56
CA LEU A 237 -4.20 10.84 -13.80
C LEU A 237 -5.39 11.78 -13.65
N TRP A 238 -5.34 12.70 -12.69
CA TRP A 238 -6.30 13.81 -12.55
C TRP A 238 -6.65 14.46 -13.89
#